data_AF-A0A0N1FHB6-F1
#
_entry.id   AF-A0A0N1FHB6-F1
#
_cell.length_a   1.000
_cell.length_b   1.000
_cell.length_c   1.000
_cell.angle_alpha   90.00
_cell.angle_beta   90.00
_cell.angle_gamma   90.00
#
_symmetry.space_group_name_H-M   'P 1'
#
loop_
_entity.id
_entity.type
_entity.pdbx_description
1 polymer ?
#
loop_
_entity_poly.entity_id
_entity_poly.type
_entity_poly.pdbx_seq_one_letter_code
_entity_poly.pdbx_strand_id
1 'polypeptide(L)'
;MPHFVEELRGDAEAAIAAMRHAALAARHVHARAELMRHMLTTARKVAAKPKGEAVETVVREWMDAWNLDRHDWPHIAREMESFTAAFHDYANDPSDAHDAALRATCTALDQALAREGTSISDQMAFRSQCAHGWWDLVAPTPVDLPGAKPRPSMPVLRPDAPFWDAGCADFCR
;
A
#
# COMPACT_ATOMS: atom_id res chain seq x y z
N MET A 1 38.54 17.25 -20.81
CA MET A 1 37.42 17.90 -20.11
C MET A 1 36.19 17.59 -20.93
N PRO A 2 35.14 16.97 -20.37
CA PRO A 2 33.88 16.81 -21.10
C PRO A 2 33.42 18.19 -21.60
N HIS A 3 32.86 18.24 -22.80
CA HIS A 3 32.35 19.49 -23.32
C HIS A 3 31.10 19.88 -22.53
N PHE A 4 30.85 21.18 -22.34
CA PHE A 4 29.72 21.69 -21.54
C PHE A 4 28.36 21.05 -21.88
N VAL A 5 28.12 20.73 -23.16
CA VAL A 5 26.90 20.02 -23.61
C VAL A 5 26.80 18.60 -23.04
N GLU A 6 27.92 17.87 -22.93
CA GLU A 6 27.95 16.52 -22.37
C GLU A 6 27.77 16.53 -20.85
N GLU A 7 28.33 17.54 -20.17
CA GLU A 7 28.09 17.77 -18.74
C GLU A 7 26.59 18.02 -18.47
N LEU A 8 25.97 18.95 -19.22
CA LEU A 8 24.54 19.24 -19.07
C LEU A 8 23.65 18.03 -19.36
N ARG A 9 24.04 17.15 -20.29
CA ARG A 9 23.32 15.88 -20.53
C ARG A 9 23.41 14.97 -19.30
N GLY A 10 24.60 14.84 -18.71
CA GLY A 10 24.80 14.07 -17.48
C GLY A 10 23.97 14.62 -16.31
N ASP A 11 23.95 15.95 -16.14
CA ASP A 11 23.15 16.61 -15.10
C ASP A 11 21.65 16.35 -15.29
N ALA A 12 21.16 16.42 -16.53
CA ALA A 12 19.76 16.14 -16.85
C ALA A 12 19.38 14.68 -16.54
N GLU A 13 20.23 13.72 -16.91
CA GLU A 13 20.02 12.29 -16.60
C GLU A 13 20.00 12.05 -15.08
N ALA A 14 20.91 12.68 -14.33
CA ALA A 14 20.98 12.58 -12.88
C ALA A 14 19.71 13.17 -12.21
N ALA A 15 19.24 14.33 -12.69
CA ALA A 15 18.01 14.96 -12.19
C ALA A 15 16.78 14.07 -12.43
N ILE A 16 16.68 13.46 -13.61
CA ILE A 16 15.59 12.53 -13.94
C ILE A 16 15.64 11.27 -13.04
N ALA A 17 16.83 10.72 -12.82
CA ALA A 17 17.02 9.57 -11.94
C ALA A 17 16.59 9.90 -10.49
N ALA A 18 16.97 11.07 -9.97
CA ALA A 18 16.55 11.53 -8.65
C ALA A 18 15.03 11.69 -8.55
N MET A 19 14.39 12.26 -9.59
CA MET A 19 12.93 12.39 -9.66
C MET A 19 12.23 11.02 -9.62
N ARG A 20 12.71 10.04 -10.38
CA ARG A 20 12.14 8.68 -10.39
C ARG A 20 12.23 8.02 -9.02
N HIS A 21 13.39 8.15 -8.35
CA HIS A 21 13.58 7.62 -7.01
C HIS A 21 12.63 8.25 -6.00
N ALA A 22 12.51 9.59 -6.03
CA ALA A 22 11.60 10.33 -5.16
C ALA A 22 10.13 9.95 -5.40
N ALA A 23 9.72 9.80 -6.66
CA ALA A 23 8.35 9.42 -7.01
C ALA A 23 8.00 8.00 -6.51
N LEU A 24 8.91 7.03 -6.66
CA LEU A 24 8.74 5.67 -6.12
C LEU A 24 8.62 5.70 -4.59
N ALA A 25 9.52 6.41 -3.91
CA ALA A 25 9.48 6.54 -2.46
C ALA A 25 8.15 7.18 -1.99
N ALA A 26 7.69 8.23 -2.66
CA ALA A 26 6.41 8.87 -2.37
C ALA A 26 5.25 7.88 -2.55
N ARG A 27 5.23 7.10 -3.64
CA ARG A 27 4.20 6.08 -3.88
C ARG A 27 4.18 5.05 -2.75
N HIS A 28 5.33 4.54 -2.34
CA HIS A 28 5.42 3.56 -1.27
C HIS A 28 4.89 4.10 0.07
N VAL A 29 5.31 5.30 0.48
CA VAL A 29 4.83 5.93 1.72
C VAL A 29 3.32 6.18 1.66
N HIS A 30 2.83 6.70 0.53
CA HIS A 30 1.42 7.02 0.36
C HIS A 30 0.55 5.76 0.39
N ALA A 31 0.93 4.70 -0.33
CA ALA A 31 0.19 3.45 -0.35
C ALA A 31 0.12 2.80 1.04
N ARG A 32 1.18 2.91 1.84
CA ARG A 32 1.17 2.45 3.23
C ARG A 32 0.24 3.28 4.09
N ALA A 33 0.25 4.61 3.97
CA ALA A 33 -0.64 5.49 4.72
C ALA A 33 -2.11 5.16 4.44
N GLU A 34 -2.46 4.95 3.16
CA GLU A 34 -3.80 4.54 2.76
C GLU A 34 -4.20 3.17 3.31
N LEU A 35 -3.28 2.20 3.35
CA LEU A 35 -3.56 0.93 4.02
C LEU A 35 -3.84 1.13 5.50
N MET A 36 -3.02 1.90 6.22
CA MET A 36 -3.23 2.11 7.66
C MET A 36 -4.61 2.73 7.92
N ARG A 37 -4.99 3.72 7.10
CA ARG A 37 -6.32 4.35 7.15
C ARG A 37 -7.43 3.32 6.92
N HIS A 38 -7.29 2.46 5.92
CA HIS A 38 -8.27 1.42 5.60
C HIS A 38 -8.37 0.33 6.66
N MET A 39 -7.23 -0.17 7.14
CA MET A 39 -7.17 -1.17 8.20
C MET A 39 -7.84 -0.65 9.47
N LEU A 40 -7.53 0.59 9.86
CA LEU A 40 -8.18 1.24 11.01
C LEU A 40 -9.69 1.36 10.82
N THR A 41 -10.13 1.81 9.63
CA THR A 41 -11.55 1.94 9.31
C THR A 41 -12.26 0.59 9.37
N THR A 42 -11.62 -0.47 8.88
CA THR A 42 -12.18 -1.82 8.86
C THR A 42 -12.22 -2.42 10.27
N ALA A 43 -11.13 -2.30 11.03
CA ALA A 43 -11.06 -2.74 12.42
C ALA A 43 -12.12 -2.07 13.29
N ARG A 44 -12.37 -0.77 13.12
CA ARG A 44 -13.44 -0.04 13.83
C ARG A 44 -14.84 -0.57 13.54
N LYS A 45 -15.12 -1.05 12.32
CA LYS A 45 -16.42 -1.66 11.98
C LYS A 45 -16.68 -2.96 12.73
N VAL A 46 -15.61 -3.67 13.13
CA VAL A 46 -15.69 -4.97 13.81
C VAL A 46 -15.20 -4.92 15.25
N ALA A 47 -14.87 -3.75 15.80
CA ALA A 47 -14.25 -3.59 17.12
C ALA A 47 -15.12 -4.11 18.28
N ALA A 48 -16.44 -4.12 18.11
CA ALA A 48 -17.39 -4.65 19.09
C ALA A 48 -17.51 -6.18 19.07
N LYS A 49 -16.92 -6.88 18.09
CA LYS A 49 -16.93 -8.33 18.00
C LYS A 49 -15.86 -8.94 18.90
N PRO A 50 -15.97 -10.23 19.28
CA PRO A 50 -14.86 -10.95 19.90
C PRO A 50 -13.61 -10.87 19.00
N LYS A 51 -12.45 -10.56 19.59
CA LYS A 51 -11.19 -10.29 18.86
C LYS A 51 -10.87 -11.35 17.80
N GLY A 52 -11.01 -12.63 18.12
CA GLY A 52 -10.75 -13.72 17.17
C GLY A 52 -11.66 -13.66 15.93
N GLU A 53 -12.95 -13.35 16.10
CA GLU A 53 -13.89 -13.21 15.00
C GLU A 53 -13.60 -11.96 14.15
N ALA A 54 -13.28 -10.84 14.81
CA ALA A 54 -12.90 -9.61 14.14
C ALA A 54 -11.64 -9.81 13.28
N VAL A 55 -10.62 -10.46 13.84
CA VAL A 55 -9.36 -10.74 13.14
C VAL A 55 -9.59 -11.64 11.93
N GLU A 56 -10.25 -12.79 12.09
CA GLU A 56 -10.51 -13.71 10.98
C GLU A 56 -11.35 -13.05 9.87
N THR A 57 -12.31 -12.20 10.23
CA THR A 57 -13.11 -11.46 9.24
C THR A 57 -12.23 -10.57 8.36
N VAL A 58 -11.38 -9.77 8.98
CA VAL A 58 -10.52 -8.81 8.27
C VAL A 58 -9.41 -9.51 7.50
N VAL A 59 -8.77 -10.53 8.08
CA VAL A 59 -7.74 -11.33 7.40
C VAL A 59 -8.28 -11.96 6.12
N ARG A 60 -9.46 -12.59 6.19
CA ARG A 60 -10.09 -13.21 5.01
C ARG A 60 -10.36 -12.18 3.91
N GLU A 61 -10.90 -11.02 4.27
CA GLU A 61 -11.18 -9.95 3.30
C GLU A 61 -9.92 -9.43 2.62
N TRP A 62 -8.84 -9.19 3.38
CA TRP A 62 -7.59 -8.67 2.81
C TRP A 62 -6.82 -9.69 2.00
N MET A 63 -6.76 -10.95 2.45
CA MET A 63 -6.14 -12.03 1.69
C MET A 63 -6.86 -12.24 0.34
N ASP A 64 -8.21 -12.21 0.32
CA ASP A 64 -8.98 -12.26 -0.94
C ASP A 64 -8.76 -11.02 -1.82
N ALA A 65 -8.73 -9.82 -1.22
CA ALA A 65 -8.46 -8.58 -1.94
C ALA A 65 -7.08 -8.61 -2.60
N TRP A 66 -6.10 -9.23 -1.94
CA TRP A 66 -4.74 -9.38 -2.46
C TRP A 66 -4.54 -10.61 -3.36
N ASN A 67 -5.59 -11.40 -3.58
CA ASN A 67 -5.52 -12.65 -4.33
C ASN A 67 -4.44 -13.60 -3.77
N LEU A 68 -4.36 -13.69 -2.44
CA LEU A 68 -3.46 -14.58 -1.72
C LEU A 68 -4.32 -15.61 -0.99
N ASP A 69 -4.23 -16.88 -1.39
CA ASP A 69 -4.86 -17.96 -0.63
C ASP A 69 -4.05 -18.27 0.64
N ARG A 70 -4.71 -18.45 1.78
CA ARG A 70 -4.04 -18.70 3.06
C ARG A 70 -3.27 -20.03 3.11
N HIS A 71 -3.66 -21.02 2.30
CA HIS A 71 -2.99 -22.32 2.21
C HIS A 71 -1.73 -22.24 1.37
N ASP A 72 -1.75 -21.42 0.32
CA ASP A 72 -0.60 -21.17 -0.55
C ASP A 72 0.40 -20.20 0.11
N TRP A 73 -0.09 -19.27 0.92
CA TRP A 73 0.69 -18.21 1.56
C TRP A 73 0.56 -18.20 3.09
N PRO A 74 0.83 -19.32 3.79
CA PRO A 74 0.58 -19.45 5.23
C PRO A 74 1.45 -18.53 6.09
N HIS A 75 2.62 -18.12 5.58
CA HIS A 75 3.50 -17.18 6.26
C HIS A 75 2.98 -15.75 6.16
N ILE A 76 2.46 -15.31 5.01
CA ILE A 76 1.80 -13.99 4.86
C ILE A 76 0.51 -13.94 5.68
N ALA A 77 -0.29 -15.01 5.66
CA ALA A 77 -1.53 -15.09 6.43
C ALA A 77 -1.28 -14.85 7.94
N ARG A 78 -0.23 -15.45 8.50
CA ARG A 78 0.17 -15.28 9.91
C ARG A 78 0.56 -13.84 10.24
N GLU A 79 1.31 -13.18 9.36
CA GLU A 79 1.67 -11.78 9.57
C GLU A 79 0.46 -10.85 9.42
N MET A 80 -0.44 -11.14 8.48
CA MET A 80 -1.71 -10.43 8.32
C MET A 80 -2.62 -10.61 9.55
N GLU A 81 -2.67 -11.81 10.15
CA GLU A 81 -3.38 -12.07 11.40
C GLU A 81 -2.82 -11.21 12.55
N SER A 82 -1.50 -11.19 12.71
CA SER A 82 -0.83 -10.39 13.75
C SER A 82 -1.05 -8.88 13.55
N PHE A 83 -0.93 -8.42 12.31
CA PHE A 83 -1.16 -7.02 11.93
C PHE A 83 -2.62 -6.59 12.18
N THR A 84 -3.57 -7.45 11.82
CA THR A 84 -5.00 -7.23 12.06
C THR A 84 -5.32 -7.22 13.55
N ALA A 85 -4.72 -8.12 14.34
CA ALA A 85 -4.89 -8.16 15.78
C ALA A 85 -4.38 -6.86 16.45
N ALA A 86 -3.26 -6.32 16.00
CA ALA A 86 -2.74 -5.03 16.48
C ALA A 86 -3.69 -3.87 16.11
N PHE A 87 -4.28 -3.89 14.92
CA PHE A 87 -5.30 -2.90 14.53
C PHE A 87 -6.58 -3.00 15.34
N HIS A 88 -7.02 -4.21 15.68
CA HIS A 88 -8.17 -4.41 16.56
C HIS A 88 -7.93 -3.81 17.95
N ASP A 89 -6.76 -4.05 18.52
CA ASP A 89 -6.42 -3.50 19.84
C ASP A 89 -6.34 -1.97 19.79
N TYR A 90 -5.61 -1.43 18.80
CA TYR A 90 -5.50 0.02 18.59
C TYR A 90 -6.86 0.69 18.34
N ALA A 91 -7.76 0.04 17.61
CA ALA A 91 -9.09 0.59 17.33
C ALA A 91 -9.96 0.70 18.59
N ASN A 92 -9.74 -0.16 19.59
CA ASN A 92 -10.46 -0.16 20.86
C ASN A 92 -9.80 0.71 21.93
N ASP A 93 -8.46 0.77 21.93
CA ASP A 93 -7.66 1.52 22.90
C ASP A 93 -6.41 2.10 22.22
N PRO A 94 -6.46 3.31 21.63
CA PRO A 94 -5.27 3.94 21.05
C PRO A 94 -4.24 4.29 22.13
N SER A 95 -3.05 3.71 22.05
CA SER A 95 -1.94 3.97 22.97
C SER A 95 -0.57 3.80 22.30
N ASP A 96 0.49 4.35 22.92
CA ASP A 96 1.88 4.19 22.44
C ASP A 96 2.28 2.72 22.31
N ALA A 97 1.78 1.86 23.20
CA ALA A 97 2.05 0.43 23.16
C ALA A 97 1.40 -0.23 21.94
N HIS A 98 0.15 0.15 21.62
CA HIS A 98 -0.54 -0.35 20.43
C HIS A 98 0.03 0.24 19.13
N ASP A 99 0.51 1.49 19.14
CA ASP A 99 1.27 2.07 18.02
C ASP A 99 2.58 1.33 17.76
N ALA A 100 3.32 0.98 18.82
CA ALA A 100 4.53 0.18 18.70
C ALA A 100 4.24 -1.22 18.11
N ALA A 101 3.15 -1.86 18.55
CA ALA A 101 2.70 -3.14 18.01
C ALA A 101 2.31 -3.05 16.53
N LEU A 102 1.61 -1.98 16.13
CA LEU A 102 1.28 -1.72 14.73
C LEU A 102 2.53 -1.55 13.87
N ARG A 103 3.52 -0.78 14.34
CA ARG A 103 4.80 -0.60 13.61
C ARG A 103 5.56 -1.92 13.45
N ALA A 104 5.62 -2.72 14.51
CA ALA A 104 6.30 -4.02 14.50
C ALA A 104 5.64 -5.01 13.53
N THR A 105 4.32 -5.16 13.61
CA THR A 105 3.56 -6.09 12.75
C THR A 105 3.52 -5.63 11.29
N CYS A 106 3.43 -4.33 11.03
CA CYS A 106 3.57 -3.75 9.69
C CYS A 106 4.94 -4.08 9.07
N THR A 107 6.01 -3.94 9.85
CA THR A 107 7.38 -4.29 9.42
C THR A 107 7.51 -5.79 9.11
N ALA A 108 6.93 -6.65 9.96
CA ALA A 108 6.97 -8.10 9.75
C ALA A 108 6.22 -8.52 8.48
N LEU A 109 5.05 -7.92 8.22
CA LEU A 109 4.27 -8.18 7.00
C LEU A 109 5.01 -7.72 5.73
N ASP A 110 5.65 -6.54 5.76
CA ASP A 110 6.51 -6.10 4.66
C ASP A 110 7.67 -7.07 4.41
N GLN A 111 8.32 -7.56 5.47
CA GLN A 111 9.43 -8.51 5.35
C GLN A 111 8.96 -9.86 4.78
N ALA A 112 7.76 -10.32 5.12
CA ALA A 112 7.17 -11.51 4.54
C ALA A 112 6.92 -11.32 3.04
N LEU A 113 6.29 -10.21 2.65
CA LEU A 113 6.03 -9.89 1.24
C LEU A 113 7.32 -9.68 0.43
N ALA A 114 8.35 -9.09 1.03
CA ALA A 114 9.64 -8.86 0.38
C ALA A 114 10.34 -10.16 -0.02
N ARG A 115 10.17 -11.25 0.74
CA ARG A 115 10.71 -12.58 0.38
C ARG A 115 10.09 -13.12 -0.91
N GLU A 116 8.87 -12.66 -1.22
CA GLU A 116 8.11 -13.02 -2.40
C GLU A 116 8.24 -11.98 -3.53
N GLY A 117 9.19 -11.05 -3.40
CA GLY A 117 9.47 -10.04 -4.43
C GLY A 117 8.42 -8.93 -4.54
N THR A 118 7.63 -8.70 -3.49
CA THR A 118 6.59 -7.67 -3.45
C THR A 118 6.63 -6.88 -2.13
N SER A 119 5.72 -5.93 -1.94
CA SER A 119 5.60 -5.12 -0.73
C SER A 119 4.14 -4.86 -0.39
N ILE A 120 3.86 -4.44 0.85
CA ILE A 120 2.52 -3.99 1.23
C ILE A 120 2.03 -2.89 0.28
N SER A 121 2.91 -1.93 0.00
CA SER A 121 2.61 -0.80 -0.89
C SER A 121 2.28 -1.23 -2.32
N ASP A 122 2.91 -2.29 -2.83
CA ASP A 122 2.60 -2.80 -4.17
C ASP A 122 1.27 -3.55 -4.19
N GLN A 123 0.99 -4.36 -3.18
CA GLN A 123 -0.32 -4.98 -3.04
C GLN A 123 -1.43 -3.91 -2.97
N MET A 124 -1.20 -2.85 -2.20
CA MET A 124 -2.11 -1.71 -2.16
C MET A 124 -2.24 -0.99 -3.50
N ALA A 125 -1.12 -0.66 -4.14
CA ALA A 125 -1.15 0.11 -5.36
C ALA A 125 -1.81 -0.64 -6.52
N PHE A 126 -1.58 -1.96 -6.62
CA PHE A 126 -2.08 -2.76 -7.73
C PHE A 126 -3.49 -3.32 -7.50
N ARG A 127 -3.89 -3.53 -6.24
CA ARG A 127 -5.13 -4.26 -5.93
C ARG A 127 -6.17 -3.45 -5.15
N SER A 128 -5.80 -2.32 -4.55
CA SER A 128 -6.76 -1.47 -3.85
C SER A 128 -7.67 -0.74 -4.83
N GLN A 129 -8.96 -0.69 -4.52
CA GLN A 129 -9.91 0.19 -5.21
C GLN A 129 -9.68 1.67 -4.89
N CYS A 130 -8.92 1.97 -3.83
CA CYS A 130 -8.52 3.32 -3.47
C CYS A 130 -7.11 3.64 -3.98
N ALA A 131 -6.62 2.89 -4.96
CA ALA A 131 -5.38 3.22 -5.62
C ALA A 131 -5.47 4.61 -6.26
N HIS A 132 -4.39 5.37 -6.11
CA HIS A 132 -4.29 6.70 -6.66
C HIS A 132 -3.86 6.61 -8.12
N GLY A 133 -4.54 7.35 -9.00
CA GLY A 133 -4.30 7.26 -10.45
C GLY A 133 -2.83 7.49 -10.82
N TRP A 134 -2.15 8.42 -10.14
CA TRP A 134 -0.74 8.70 -10.39
C TRP A 134 0.21 7.57 -10.01
N TRP A 135 -0.18 6.64 -9.13
CA TRP A 135 0.67 5.50 -8.78
C TRP A 135 1.00 4.65 -10.01
N ASP A 136 0.05 4.49 -10.94
CA ASP A 136 0.24 3.76 -12.21
C ASP A 136 1.14 4.53 -13.20
N LEU A 137 1.29 5.85 -13.05
CA LEU A 137 2.27 6.63 -13.84
C LEU A 137 3.70 6.43 -13.35
N VAL A 138 3.88 6.07 -12.08
CA VAL A 138 5.19 5.88 -11.44
C VAL A 138 5.66 4.42 -11.54
N ALA A 139 4.78 3.50 -11.20
CA ALA A 139 5.00 2.06 -11.33
C ALA A 139 3.70 1.43 -11.83
N PRO A 140 3.58 1.17 -13.14
CA PRO A 140 2.36 0.65 -13.73
C PRO A 140 1.94 -0.68 -13.11
N THR A 141 0.63 -0.86 -12.93
CA THR A 141 0.06 -2.16 -12.62
C THR A 141 0.50 -3.21 -13.66
N PRO A 142 1.06 -4.35 -13.23
CA PRO A 142 1.46 -5.41 -14.16
C PRO A 142 0.29 -5.89 -15.02
N VAL A 143 0.51 -6.03 -16.33
CA VAL A 143 -0.51 -6.45 -17.30
C VAL A 143 -1.02 -7.87 -17.04
N ASP A 144 -0.18 -8.70 -16.43
CA ASP A 144 -0.40 -10.09 -16.09
C ASP A 144 -0.63 -10.30 -14.58
N LEU A 145 -1.01 -9.24 -13.84
CA LEU A 145 -1.28 -9.32 -12.41
C LEU A 145 -2.31 -10.42 -12.10
N PRO A 146 -1.93 -11.49 -11.38
CA PRO A 146 -2.85 -12.60 -11.10
C PRO A 146 -4.07 -12.13 -10.30
N GLY A 147 -5.27 -12.55 -10.71
CA GLY A 147 -6.51 -12.13 -10.04
C GLY A 147 -6.78 -10.63 -10.13
N ALA A 148 -6.32 -9.96 -11.20
CA ALA A 148 -6.67 -8.56 -11.46
C ALA A 148 -8.20 -8.38 -11.48
N LYS A 149 -8.69 -7.55 -10.55
CA LYS A 149 -10.10 -7.15 -10.47
C LYS A 149 -10.24 -5.73 -11.07
N PRO A 150 -11.36 -5.40 -11.76
CA PRO A 150 -11.61 -4.02 -12.18
C PRO A 150 -11.56 -3.06 -10.98
N ARG A 151 -10.95 -1.89 -11.16
CA ARG A 151 -10.82 -0.84 -10.12
C ARG A 151 -11.62 0.41 -10.49
N PRO A 152 -12.97 0.35 -10.53
CA PRO A 152 -13.81 1.44 -11.05
C PRO A 152 -13.78 2.71 -10.19
N SER A 153 -13.39 2.59 -8.92
CA SER A 153 -13.31 3.71 -7.98
C SER A 153 -12.02 4.52 -8.09
N MET A 154 -11.07 4.11 -8.95
CA MET A 154 -9.84 4.88 -9.17
C MET A 154 -10.17 6.19 -9.89
N PRO A 155 -9.75 7.34 -9.33
CA PRO A 155 -9.95 8.62 -9.99
C PRO A 155 -9.28 8.63 -11.36
N VAL A 156 -10.00 9.13 -12.37
CA VAL A 156 -9.41 9.42 -13.67
C VAL A 156 -8.34 10.50 -13.49
N LEU A 157 -7.19 10.32 -14.15
CA LEU A 157 -6.13 11.31 -14.17
C LEU A 157 -6.67 12.62 -14.76
N ARG A 158 -6.54 13.70 -14.00
CA ARG A 158 -6.99 15.03 -14.44
C ARG A 158 -5.91 15.68 -15.30
N PRO A 159 -6.21 16.13 -16.52
CA PRO A 159 -5.21 16.73 -17.41
C PRO A 159 -4.75 18.13 -16.97
N ASP A 160 -5.50 18.77 -16.08
CA ASP A 160 -5.26 20.12 -15.56
C ASP A 160 -4.52 20.14 -14.20
N ALA A 161 -4.14 18.96 -13.70
CA ALA A 161 -3.48 18.82 -12.41
C ALA A 161 -2.04 18.33 -12.56
N PRO A 162 -1.09 18.81 -11.73
CA PRO A 162 0.19 18.15 -11.57
C PRO A 162 0.02 16.68 -11.20
N PHE A 163 0.99 15.83 -11.56
CA PHE A 163 0.83 14.38 -11.39
C PHE A 163 0.57 13.97 -9.93
N TRP A 164 1.14 14.66 -8.94
CA TRP A 164 0.91 14.38 -7.51
C TRP A 164 -0.48 14.83 -7.02
N ASP A 165 -1.13 15.74 -7.73
CA ASP A 165 -2.51 16.19 -7.49
C ASP A 165 -3.52 15.39 -8.34
N ALA A 166 -3.02 14.58 -9.28
CA ALA A 166 -3.81 13.73 -10.14
C ALA A 166 -4.16 12.42 -9.42
N GLY A 167 -5.24 12.47 -8.63
CA GLY A 167 -5.98 11.28 -8.26
C GLY A 167 -5.86 10.90 -6.79
N CYS A 168 -6.61 11.60 -5.95
CA CYS A 168 -7.18 11.07 -4.73
C CYS A 168 -8.69 11.21 -4.89
N ALA A 169 -9.46 10.14 -4.67
CA ALA A 169 -10.91 10.27 -4.63
C ALA A 169 -11.27 11.16 -3.42
N ASP A 170 -12.29 12.02 -3.52
CA ASP A 170 -12.60 12.95 -2.42
C ASP A 170 -12.90 12.23 -1.09
N PHE A 171 -13.38 10.99 -1.13
CA PHE A 171 -13.62 10.17 0.06
C PHE A 171 -12.34 9.60 0.71
N CYS A 172 -11.19 9.71 0.04
CA CYS A 172 -9.88 9.37 0.57
C CYS A 172 -9.15 10.60 1.18
N ARG A 173 -9.69 11.81 1.03
CA ARG A 173 -9.14 13.05 1.61
C ARG A 173 -9.59 13.27 3.05
#